data_AF-C1H508-F1
#
_entry.id   AF-C1H508-F1
#
_cell.length_a   1.000
_cell.length_b   1.000
_cell.length_c   1.000
_cell.angle_alpha   90.00
_cell.angle_beta   90.00
_cell.angle_gamma   90.00
#
_symmetry.space_group_name_H-M   'P 1'
#
loop_
_entity.id
_entity.type
_entity.pdbx_description
1 polymer ?
#
loop_
_entity_poly.entity_id
_entity_poly.type
_entity_poly.pdbx_seq_one_letter_code
_entity_poly.pdbx_strand_id
1 'polypeptide(L)'
;MHSVKSLFSRALKHLRGEHPEPLPEGPETRPSLACMPAELVLDILYRLPPLSRKALSQTCRRFRNFPELRDAELALQSERFEFLCMLERDGALSKLVCAGCKCVHKKSCFAKNQLRESPENRYCVASLPVLQICSARTLSFNEAKENFNLIRKLPQESMPDSPKWRMIPCEHGPQYEVPGHFWFTTRFWPTKLKQLDVLCLFPTRCDDIPTKETVNEALRDLDIRICPHMEVSDPRILDTYHPIMINRTSARDVIYNTVVCPQKSCRTKAGLSYPSRSCCVSHTVLQLRVVRELGSLRSPNSAAWKAQTCPVYPLASGAITAPQSE
;
A
#
# COMPACT_ATOMS: atom_id res chain seq x y z
N MET A 1 -5.00 0.96 38.92
CA MET A 1 -4.71 -0.22 38.07
C MET A 1 -3.21 -0.47 38.09
N HIS A 2 -2.74 -1.55 38.70
CA HIS A 2 -1.34 -1.93 38.48
C HIS A 2 -1.20 -2.32 37.02
N SER A 3 -0.25 -1.69 36.32
CA SER A 3 0.08 -2.06 34.95
C SER A 3 0.37 -3.55 34.90
N VAL A 4 -0.08 -4.27 33.86
CA VAL A 4 0.26 -5.68 33.60
C VAL A 4 1.78 -5.92 33.73
N LYS A 5 2.59 -4.89 33.45
CA LYS A 5 4.04 -4.89 33.69
C LYS A 5 4.46 -5.16 35.13
N SER A 6 3.72 -4.68 36.14
CA SER A 6 4.07 -4.89 37.55
C SER A 6 3.84 -6.34 37.98
N LEU A 7 2.83 -7.02 37.42
CA LEU A 7 2.58 -8.43 37.67
C LEU A 7 3.64 -9.31 36.98
N PHE A 8 4.01 -8.99 35.74
CA PHE A 8 5.08 -9.70 35.03
C PHE A 8 6.47 -9.48 35.64
N SER A 9 6.78 -8.26 36.09
CA SER A 9 8.04 -7.98 36.80
C SER A 9 8.16 -8.83 38.07
N ARG A 10 7.06 -8.99 38.83
CA ARG A 10 7.02 -9.88 40.00
C ARG A 10 7.25 -11.35 39.63
N ALA A 11 6.59 -11.84 38.58
CA ALA A 11 6.80 -13.21 38.11
C ALA A 11 8.26 -13.45 37.67
N LEU A 12 8.89 -12.47 37.01
CA LEU A 12 10.30 -12.56 36.61
C LEU A 12 11.26 -12.52 37.81
N LYS A 13 11.01 -11.70 38.83
CA LYS A 13 11.82 -11.70 40.07
C LYS A 13 11.76 -13.05 40.78
N HIS A 14 10.58 -13.67 40.82
CA HIS A 14 10.39 -14.99 41.41
C HIS A 14 11.15 -16.10 40.67
N LEU A 15 11.26 -15.98 39.33
CA LEU A 15 12.06 -16.91 38.51
C LEU A 15 13.57 -16.70 38.65
N ARG A 16 14.00 -15.50 39.07
CA ARG A 16 15.42 -15.19 39.30
C ARG A 16 15.91 -15.53 40.71
N GLY A 17 15.04 -16.05 41.58
CA GLY A 17 15.39 -16.37 42.96
C GLY A 17 15.69 -15.14 43.82
N GLU A 18 15.24 -13.96 43.40
CA GLU A 18 15.35 -12.76 44.24
C GLU A 18 14.33 -12.85 45.37
N HIS A 19 14.82 -12.85 46.61
CA HIS A 19 13.98 -12.93 47.81
C HIS A 19 13.02 -11.73 47.85
N PRO A 20 11.69 -11.97 47.93
CA PRO A 20 10.72 -10.90 48.02
C PRO A 20 10.88 -10.17 49.36
N GLU A 21 11.05 -8.85 49.26
CA GLU A 21 11.07 -7.94 50.40
C GLU A 21 9.79 -8.14 51.24
N PRO A 22 9.91 -8.31 52.58
CA PRO A 22 8.77 -8.62 53.44
C PRO A 22 7.76 -7.47 53.40
N LEU A 23 6.56 -7.80 52.94
CA LEU A 23 5.43 -6.87 52.85
C LEU A 23 4.88 -6.58 54.26
N PRO A 24 4.50 -5.33 54.57
CA PRO A 24 3.75 -5.01 55.78
C PRO A 24 2.40 -5.74 55.77
N GLU A 25 2.09 -6.40 56.90
CA GLU A 25 0.91 -7.21 57.11
C GLU A 25 -0.37 -6.37 57.14
N GLY A 26 -1.19 -6.49 56.09
CA GLY A 26 -2.58 -6.04 56.02
C GLY A 26 -2.96 -5.56 54.62
N PRO A 27 -4.25 -5.50 54.24
CA PRO A 27 -5.39 -6.39 54.50
C PRO A 27 -5.79 -7.18 53.23
N GLU A 28 -6.66 -8.19 53.41
CA GLU A 28 -7.52 -8.82 52.38
C GLU A 28 -6.82 -9.41 51.16
N THR A 29 -6.63 -10.73 51.18
CA THR A 29 -6.39 -11.56 49.99
C THR A 29 -7.47 -11.29 48.96
N ARG A 30 -7.19 -10.36 48.04
CA ARG A 30 -8.11 -10.03 46.95
C ARG A 30 -8.47 -11.33 46.22
N PRO A 31 -9.77 -11.64 46.08
CA PRO A 31 -10.18 -12.84 45.36
C PRO A 31 -9.57 -12.80 43.95
N SER A 32 -8.69 -13.76 43.68
CA SER A 32 -8.06 -13.92 42.38
C SER A 32 -8.99 -14.74 41.49
N LEU A 33 -9.16 -14.32 40.24
CA LEU A 33 -9.86 -15.12 39.23
C LEU A 33 -9.27 -16.54 39.15
N ALA A 34 -7.97 -16.69 39.39
CA ALA A 34 -7.27 -17.96 39.41
C ALA A 34 -7.64 -18.87 40.60
N CYS A 35 -8.35 -18.37 41.60
CA CYS A 35 -8.84 -19.11 42.77
C CYS A 35 -10.33 -19.46 42.68
N MET A 36 -11.06 -18.97 41.66
CA MET A 36 -12.49 -19.27 41.51
C MET A 36 -12.73 -20.78 41.31
N PRO A 37 -13.86 -21.34 41.78
CA PRO A 37 -14.31 -22.68 41.41
C PRO A 37 -14.37 -22.86 39.88
N ALA A 38 -14.15 -24.08 39.40
CA ALA A 38 -14.06 -24.36 37.96
C ALA A 38 -15.39 -24.08 37.24
N GLU A 39 -16.51 -24.29 37.93
CA GLU A 39 -17.88 -24.09 37.47
C GLU A 39 -18.13 -22.61 37.16
N LEU A 40 -17.72 -21.70 38.06
CA LEU A 40 -17.86 -20.26 37.81
C LEU A 40 -16.93 -19.77 36.69
N VAL A 41 -15.74 -20.37 36.56
CA VAL A 41 -14.86 -20.09 35.43
C VAL A 41 -15.54 -20.51 34.13
N LEU A 42 -16.11 -21.71 34.06
CA LEU A 42 -16.86 -22.19 32.90
C LEU A 42 -18.01 -21.26 32.53
N ASP A 43 -18.82 -20.82 33.51
CA ASP A 43 -19.92 -19.88 33.28
C ASP A 43 -19.44 -18.56 32.67
N ILE A 44 -18.29 -18.05 33.12
CA ILE A 44 -17.65 -16.87 32.52
C ILE A 44 -17.19 -17.19 31.11
N LEU A 45 -16.50 -18.32 30.91
CA LEU A 45 -15.96 -18.72 29.61
C LEU A 45 -17.04 -18.81 28.53
N TYR A 46 -18.21 -19.38 28.84
CA TYR A 46 -19.32 -19.49 27.88
C TYR A 46 -19.89 -18.13 27.44
N ARG A 47 -19.68 -17.08 28.23
CA ARG A 47 -20.15 -15.71 27.92
C ARG A 47 -19.08 -14.86 27.22
N LEU A 48 -17.82 -15.33 27.18
CA LEU A 48 -16.73 -14.58 26.58
C LEU A 48 -16.61 -14.86 25.08
N PRO A 49 -16.38 -13.81 24.25
CA PRO A 49 -16.09 -14.02 22.84
C PRO A 49 -14.77 -14.82 22.65
N PRO A 50 -14.57 -15.47 21.50
CA PRO A 50 -13.39 -16.31 21.24
C PRO A 50 -12.05 -15.62 21.55
N LEU A 51 -11.92 -14.34 21.18
CA LEU A 51 -10.73 -13.55 21.46
C LEU A 51 -10.45 -13.40 22.96
N SER A 52 -11.47 -13.05 23.75
CA SER A 52 -11.32 -12.89 25.21
C SER A 52 -11.01 -14.22 25.90
N ARG A 53 -11.61 -15.33 25.44
CA ARG A 53 -11.23 -16.68 25.90
C ARG A 53 -9.76 -16.96 25.62
N LYS A 54 -9.29 -16.66 24.41
CA LYS A 54 -7.88 -16.86 24.04
C LYS A 54 -6.92 -15.98 24.84
N ALA A 55 -7.30 -14.73 25.10
CA ALA A 55 -6.57 -13.83 25.99
C ALA A 55 -6.47 -14.40 27.40
N LEU A 56 -7.60 -14.83 27.97
CA LEU A 56 -7.65 -15.41 29.31
C LEU A 56 -6.75 -16.65 29.42
N SER A 57 -6.72 -17.50 28.38
CA SER A 57 -5.85 -18.68 28.33
C SER A 57 -4.35 -18.35 28.43
N GLN A 58 -3.93 -17.11 28.15
CA GLN A 58 -2.53 -16.68 28.25
C GLN A 58 -2.17 -16.04 29.59
N THR A 59 -3.16 -15.75 30.44
CA THR A 59 -2.89 -14.98 31.68
C THR A 59 -2.24 -15.81 32.78
N CYS A 60 -2.56 -17.10 32.91
CA CYS A 60 -1.95 -17.97 33.91
C CYS A 60 -1.93 -19.45 33.51
N ARG A 61 -1.11 -20.26 34.20
CA ARG A 61 -0.96 -21.72 33.94
C ARG A 61 -2.29 -22.47 34.09
N ARG A 62 -3.13 -22.08 35.05
CA ARG A 62 -4.45 -22.72 35.27
C ARG A 62 -5.33 -22.58 34.04
N PHE A 63 -5.52 -21.35 33.55
CA PHE A 63 -6.35 -21.09 32.36
C PHE A 63 -5.74 -21.63 31.07
N ARG A 64 -4.41 -21.64 30.96
CA ARG A 64 -3.72 -22.27 29.83
C ARG A 64 -4.01 -23.76 29.69
N ASN A 65 -4.19 -24.45 30.81
CA ASN A 65 -4.44 -25.89 30.86
C ASN A 65 -5.93 -26.23 30.92
N PHE A 66 -6.81 -25.24 30.93
CA PHE A 66 -8.26 -25.43 30.98
C PHE A 66 -8.73 -25.97 29.61
N PRO A 67 -9.38 -27.16 29.54
CA PRO A 67 -9.72 -27.81 28.28
C PRO A 67 -10.47 -26.91 27.29
N GLU A 68 -11.50 -26.22 27.77
CA GLU A 68 -12.41 -25.35 27.02
C GLU A 68 -11.71 -24.09 26.46
N LEU A 69 -10.54 -23.75 27.00
CA LEU A 69 -9.70 -22.67 26.52
C LEU A 69 -8.63 -23.12 25.52
N ARG A 70 -8.25 -24.41 25.53
CA ARG A 70 -7.26 -24.94 24.57
C ARG A 70 -7.80 -24.86 23.15
N ASP A 71 -9.08 -25.14 22.99
CA ASP A 71 -9.79 -25.17 21.70
C ASP A 71 -10.37 -23.82 21.27
N ALA A 72 -10.05 -22.74 22.00
CA ALA A 72 -10.31 -21.37 21.55
C ALA A 72 -9.35 -21.05 20.39
N GLU A 73 -9.61 -21.64 19.23
CA GLU A 73 -8.96 -21.30 17.97
C GLU A 73 -9.62 -20.04 17.41
N LEU A 74 -8.80 -19.06 17.08
CA LEU A 74 -9.27 -17.83 16.45
C LEU A 74 -9.43 -18.12 14.97
N ALA A 75 -10.64 -18.40 14.52
CA ALA A 75 -10.90 -18.85 13.15
C ALA A 75 -10.61 -17.75 12.13
N LEU A 76 -10.91 -16.49 12.48
CA LEU A 76 -10.79 -15.36 11.57
C LEU A 76 -9.39 -14.74 11.61
N GLN A 77 -8.90 -14.27 10.46
CA GLN A 77 -7.62 -13.57 10.39
C GLN A 77 -7.64 -12.24 11.18
N SER A 78 -8.80 -11.57 11.22
CA SER A 78 -9.02 -10.36 12.02
C SER A 78 -8.84 -10.62 13.51
N GLU A 79 -9.43 -11.70 14.04
CA GLU A 79 -9.29 -12.10 15.44
C GLU A 79 -7.84 -12.45 15.79
N ARG A 80 -7.16 -13.23 14.92
CA ARG A 80 -5.74 -13.55 15.10
C ARG A 80 -4.88 -12.27 15.14
N PHE A 81 -5.15 -11.31 14.26
CA PHE A 81 -4.46 -10.03 14.24
C PHE A 81 -4.71 -9.21 15.50
N GLU A 82 -5.96 -9.08 15.93
CA GLU A 82 -6.33 -8.35 17.14
C GLU A 82 -5.68 -8.97 18.38
N PHE A 83 -5.63 -10.30 18.44
CA PHE A 83 -4.92 -11.03 19.49
C PHE A 83 -3.41 -10.73 19.50
N LEU A 84 -2.77 -10.66 18.33
CA LEU A 84 -1.36 -10.26 18.24
C LEU A 84 -1.15 -8.82 18.75
N CYS A 85 -2.03 -7.89 18.39
CA CYS A 85 -1.96 -6.51 18.89
C CYS A 85 -2.06 -6.45 20.41
N MET A 86 -2.96 -7.24 21.00
CA MET A 86 -3.09 -7.37 22.46
C MET A 86 -1.80 -7.90 23.11
N LEU A 87 -1.24 -8.99 22.58
CA LEU A 87 0.01 -9.56 23.09
C LEU A 87 1.19 -8.59 22.98
N GLU A 88 1.24 -7.75 21.94
CA GLU A 88 2.26 -6.70 21.85
C GLU A 88 2.07 -5.64 22.94
N ARG A 89 0.84 -5.14 23.13
CA ARG A 89 0.53 -4.11 24.14
C ARG A 89 0.90 -4.56 25.55
N ASP A 90 0.69 -5.84 25.85
CA ASP A 90 1.05 -6.44 27.14
C ASP A 90 2.55 -6.71 27.29
N GLY A 91 3.34 -6.52 26.22
CA GLY A 91 4.78 -6.80 26.21
C GLY A 91 5.12 -8.28 26.14
N ALA A 92 4.15 -9.14 25.81
CA ALA A 92 4.35 -10.58 25.66
C ALA A 92 5.11 -10.93 24.36
N LEU A 93 5.17 -10.01 23.40
CA LEU A 93 5.92 -10.16 22.15
C LEU A 93 7.24 -9.39 22.17
N SER A 94 8.33 -10.05 21.75
CA SER A 94 9.64 -9.40 21.49
C SER A 94 9.73 -8.73 20.11
N LYS A 95 8.68 -8.90 19.30
CA LYS A 95 8.53 -8.40 17.93
C LYS A 95 7.34 -7.45 17.86
N LEU A 96 7.28 -6.67 16.78
CA LEU A 96 6.21 -5.70 16.56
C LEU A 96 5.21 -6.24 15.53
N VAL A 97 3.93 -6.03 15.77
CA VAL A 97 2.83 -6.33 14.88
C VAL A 97 2.77 -5.29 13.77
N CYS A 98 2.38 -5.75 12.58
CA CYS A 98 2.14 -4.94 11.40
C CYS A 98 0.68 -5.08 10.96
N ALA A 99 -0.02 -3.96 10.86
CA ALA A 99 -1.38 -3.80 10.40
C ALA A 99 -1.58 -4.19 8.94
N GLY A 100 -0.60 -3.94 8.07
CA GLY A 100 -0.69 -4.29 6.65
C GLY A 100 -0.43 -5.78 6.36
N CYS A 101 0.53 -6.40 7.06
CA CYS A 101 0.82 -7.84 6.90
C CYS A 101 -0.04 -8.74 7.79
N LYS A 102 -0.72 -8.17 8.80
CA LYS A 102 -1.47 -8.89 9.84
C LYS A 102 -0.63 -9.96 10.57
N CYS A 103 0.65 -9.67 10.82
CA CYS A 103 1.59 -10.57 11.49
C CYS A 103 2.71 -9.81 12.23
N VAL A 104 3.64 -10.53 12.87
CA VAL A 104 4.76 -9.95 13.63
C VAL A 104 6.06 -9.87 12.83
N HIS A 105 6.80 -8.77 12.97
CA HIS A 105 8.11 -8.54 12.35
C HIS A 105 9.16 -8.02 13.34
N LYS A 106 10.42 -8.10 12.94
CA LYS A 106 11.52 -7.46 13.70
C LYS A 106 11.38 -5.93 13.62
N LYS A 107 11.86 -5.22 14.65
CA LYS A 107 11.85 -3.75 14.71
C LYS A 107 12.49 -3.08 13.49
N SER A 108 13.51 -3.71 12.89
CA SER A 108 14.19 -3.23 11.67
C SER A 108 13.34 -3.26 10.40
N CYS A 109 12.18 -3.92 10.42
CA CYS A 109 11.26 -3.95 9.28
C CYS A 109 10.36 -2.71 9.19
N PHE A 110 10.42 -1.81 10.18
CA PHE A 110 9.58 -0.62 10.28
C PHE A 110 10.39 0.65 10.07
N ALA A 111 9.77 1.65 9.44
CA ALA A 111 10.33 3.00 9.39
C ALA A 111 10.29 3.66 10.78
N LYS A 112 11.17 4.64 11.03
CA LYS A 112 11.31 5.26 12.36
C LYS A 112 10.00 5.91 12.86
N ASN A 113 9.23 6.53 11.98
CA ASN A 113 7.91 7.09 12.31
C ASN A 113 6.91 6.00 12.71
N GLN A 114 6.90 4.87 11.99
CA GLN A 114 6.03 3.73 12.28
C GLN A 114 6.31 3.08 13.64
N LEU A 115 7.52 3.19 14.19
CA LEU A 115 7.84 2.67 15.52
C LEU A 115 7.09 3.35 16.67
N ARG A 116 6.49 4.52 16.43
CA ARG A 116 5.71 5.27 17.42
C ARG A 116 4.20 4.97 17.35
N GLU A 117 3.76 4.35 16.26
CA GLU A 117 2.36 3.99 16.05
C GLU A 117 1.92 2.83 16.94
N SER A 118 0.61 2.74 17.22
CA SER A 118 0.03 1.58 17.89
C SER A 118 0.04 0.34 16.97
N PRO A 119 0.00 -0.89 17.52
CA PRO A 119 0.01 -2.13 16.73
C PRO A 119 -1.05 -2.19 15.62
N GLU A 120 -2.22 -1.60 15.87
CA GLU A 120 -3.38 -1.58 14.97
C GLU A 120 -3.17 -0.67 13.75
N ASN A 121 -2.32 0.36 13.87
CA ASN A 121 -2.07 1.37 12.84
C ASN A 121 -0.65 1.34 12.28
N ARG A 122 0.18 0.39 12.73
CA ARG A 122 1.59 0.32 12.36
C ARG A 122 1.81 -0.51 11.10
N TYR A 123 2.52 0.02 10.12
CA TYR A 123 2.86 -0.67 8.88
C TYR A 123 4.37 -0.90 8.76
N CYS A 124 4.75 -2.09 8.31
CA CYS A 124 6.15 -2.34 7.96
C CYS A 124 6.46 -1.68 6.61
N VAL A 125 7.75 -1.51 6.28
CA VAL A 125 8.18 -0.83 5.05
C VAL A 125 7.63 -1.50 3.78
N ALA A 126 7.36 -2.80 3.82
CA ALA A 126 6.81 -3.54 2.68
C ALA A 126 5.29 -3.36 2.50
N SER A 127 4.55 -3.06 3.58
CA SER A 127 3.10 -2.93 3.56
C SER A 127 2.62 -1.49 3.68
N LEU A 128 3.53 -0.52 3.83
CA LEU A 128 3.17 0.90 3.88
C LEU A 128 2.74 1.37 2.47
N PRO A 129 1.55 1.98 2.32
CA PRO A 129 1.06 2.43 1.01
C PRO A 129 1.76 3.74 0.60
N VAL A 130 2.77 3.63 -0.25
CA VAL A 130 3.73 4.72 -0.56
C VAL A 130 3.83 5.06 -2.05
N LEU A 131 3.32 4.20 -2.93
CA LEU A 131 3.31 4.43 -4.37
C LEU A 131 1.94 4.97 -4.79
N GLN A 132 1.86 6.24 -5.18
CA GLN A 132 0.63 6.80 -5.75
C GLN A 132 0.42 6.23 -7.17
N ILE A 133 -0.69 5.54 -7.42
CA ILE A 133 -1.05 5.07 -8.76
C ILE A 133 -1.79 6.18 -9.50
N CYS A 134 -2.87 6.65 -8.88
CA CYS A 134 -3.80 7.68 -9.34
C CYS A 134 -4.22 8.51 -8.12
N SER A 135 -4.97 9.61 -8.30
CA SER A 135 -5.40 10.47 -7.19
C SER A 135 -6.13 9.71 -6.07
N ALA A 136 -6.88 8.65 -6.41
CA ALA A 136 -7.68 7.87 -5.47
C ALA A 136 -6.97 6.67 -4.84
N ARG A 137 -5.81 6.24 -5.36
CA ARG A 137 -5.22 4.95 -4.98
C ARG A 137 -3.71 5.01 -4.79
N THR A 138 -3.28 4.50 -3.64
CA THR A 138 -1.88 4.19 -3.32
C THR A 138 -1.68 2.68 -3.24
N LEU A 139 -0.45 2.22 -3.45
CA LEU A 139 -0.03 0.84 -3.21
C LEU A 139 1.16 0.79 -2.27
N SER A 140 1.18 -0.27 -1.49
CA SER A 140 2.35 -0.80 -0.83
C SER A 140 3.22 -1.62 -1.77
N PHE A 141 4.43 -1.91 -1.31
CA PHE A 141 5.34 -2.79 -2.04
C PHE A 141 4.78 -4.22 -2.18
N ASN A 142 4.12 -4.74 -1.14
CA ASN A 142 3.50 -6.06 -1.17
C ASN A 142 2.40 -6.14 -2.23
N GLU A 143 1.50 -5.16 -2.30
CA GLU A 143 0.44 -5.14 -3.31
C GLU A 143 1.01 -4.99 -4.72
N ALA A 144 2.02 -4.13 -4.92
CA ALA A 144 2.71 -4.03 -6.21
C ALA A 144 3.38 -5.36 -6.61
N LYS A 145 3.95 -6.09 -5.63
CA LYS A 145 4.57 -7.40 -5.84
C LYS A 145 3.53 -8.47 -6.14
N GLU A 146 2.38 -8.44 -5.50
CA GLU A 146 1.24 -9.32 -5.81
C GLU A 146 0.74 -9.07 -7.23
N ASN A 147 0.51 -7.80 -7.61
CA ASN A 147 0.17 -7.43 -8.99
C ASN A 147 1.22 -7.93 -9.98
N PHE A 148 2.51 -7.77 -9.68
CA PHE A 148 3.58 -8.31 -10.52
C PHE A 148 3.52 -9.82 -10.67
N ASN A 149 3.23 -10.55 -9.58
CA ASN A 149 3.09 -12.00 -9.62
C ASN A 149 1.85 -12.44 -10.41
N LEU A 150 0.73 -11.72 -10.31
CA LEU A 150 -0.49 -11.97 -11.08
C LEU A 150 -0.24 -11.73 -12.57
N ILE A 151 0.34 -10.58 -12.92
CA ILE A 151 0.70 -10.24 -14.30
C ILE A 151 1.65 -11.28 -14.90
N ARG A 152 2.56 -11.84 -14.11
CA ARG A 152 3.44 -12.93 -14.55
C ARG A 152 2.73 -14.26 -14.83
N LYS A 153 1.50 -14.44 -14.38
CA LYS A 153 0.66 -15.63 -14.64
C LYS A 153 -0.35 -15.42 -15.76
N LEU A 154 -0.72 -14.17 -16.07
CA LEU A 154 -1.68 -13.88 -17.15
C LEU A 154 -1.17 -14.37 -18.52
N PRO A 155 -2.07 -14.78 -19.44
CA PRO A 155 -1.71 -15.03 -20.82
C PRO A 155 -1.16 -13.74 -21.45
N GLN A 156 -0.24 -13.88 -22.41
CA GLN A 156 0.20 -12.72 -23.19
C GLN A 156 -0.95 -12.27 -24.09
N GLU A 157 -1.53 -11.11 -23.80
CA GLU A 157 -2.54 -10.50 -24.66
C GLU A 157 -1.83 -9.66 -25.72
N SER A 158 -2.23 -9.84 -26.99
CA SER A 158 -1.91 -8.92 -28.05
C SER A 158 -2.92 -7.77 -28.02
N MET A 159 -2.47 -6.59 -27.61
CA MET A 159 -3.17 -5.37 -27.99
C MET A 159 -2.98 -5.16 -29.50
N PRO A 160 -3.98 -4.64 -30.24
CA PRO A 160 -3.75 -4.14 -31.59
C PRO A 160 -2.55 -3.18 -31.57
N ASP A 161 -1.59 -3.41 -32.47
CA ASP A 161 -0.48 -2.49 -32.73
C ASP A 161 0.52 -2.19 -31.60
N SER A 162 0.50 -2.99 -30.53
CA SER A 162 1.45 -2.88 -29.41
C SER A 162 2.14 -4.23 -29.14
N PRO A 163 3.37 -4.25 -28.57
CA PRO A 163 3.98 -5.50 -28.11
C PRO A 163 3.01 -6.28 -27.21
N LYS A 164 3.04 -7.63 -27.23
CA LYS A 164 2.19 -8.40 -26.33
C LYS A 164 2.46 -8.02 -24.88
N TRP A 165 1.46 -7.46 -24.20
CA TRP A 165 1.53 -7.04 -22.81
C TRP A 165 0.66 -7.97 -21.96
N ARG A 166 0.83 -7.85 -20.65
CA ARG A 166 -0.05 -8.47 -19.67
C ARG A 166 -0.50 -7.33 -18.79
N MET A 167 -1.80 -7.05 -18.77
CA MET A 167 -2.34 -5.82 -18.22
C MET A 167 -3.35 -6.10 -17.11
N ILE A 168 -3.32 -5.26 -16.08
CA ILE A 168 -4.40 -5.15 -15.09
C ILE A 168 -4.84 -3.68 -15.12
N PRO A 169 -6.09 -3.36 -15.48
CA PRO A 169 -6.60 -2.00 -15.36
C PRO A 169 -6.75 -1.63 -13.88
N CYS A 170 -6.49 -0.37 -13.53
CA CYS A 170 -6.89 0.14 -12.23
C CYS A 170 -8.42 0.29 -12.19
N GLU A 171 -9.06 -0.34 -11.20
CA GLU A 171 -10.51 -0.22 -10.94
C GLU A 171 -10.99 1.21 -10.70
N HIS A 172 -10.06 2.11 -10.34
CA HIS A 172 -10.32 3.53 -10.09
C HIS A 172 -9.80 4.41 -11.24
N GLY A 173 -9.77 3.88 -12.47
CA GLY A 173 -9.49 4.69 -13.64
C GLY A 173 -10.39 5.93 -13.66
N PRO A 174 -9.91 7.08 -14.18
CA PRO A 174 -10.72 8.28 -14.25
C PRO A 174 -12.07 7.97 -14.91
N GLN A 175 -13.16 8.47 -14.32
CA GLN A 175 -14.50 8.38 -14.90
C GLN A 175 -14.64 9.15 -16.23
N TYR A 176 -13.58 9.87 -16.64
CA TYR A 176 -13.51 10.59 -17.91
C TYR A 176 -13.14 9.63 -19.05
N GLU A 177 -13.82 9.78 -20.19
CA GLU A 177 -13.98 8.79 -21.29
C GLU A 177 -12.71 8.34 -22.06
N VAL A 178 -11.48 8.38 -21.53
CA VAL A 178 -10.32 7.70 -22.13
C VAL A 178 -9.12 7.52 -21.16
N PRO A 179 -8.14 6.62 -21.45
CA PRO A 179 -8.01 5.29 -20.89
C PRO A 179 -7.12 5.24 -19.62
N GLY A 180 -7.43 4.29 -18.73
CA GLY A 180 -6.94 4.24 -17.36
C GLY A 180 -5.46 3.88 -17.12
N HIS A 181 -5.18 3.54 -15.86
CA HIS A 181 -3.85 3.12 -15.42
C HIS A 181 -3.68 1.63 -15.68
N PHE A 182 -2.55 1.25 -16.27
CA PHE A 182 -2.26 -0.13 -16.62
C PHE A 182 -0.94 -0.60 -16.02
N TRP A 183 -0.95 -1.79 -15.44
CA TRP A 183 0.25 -2.47 -14.99
C TRP A 183 0.78 -3.39 -16.06
N PHE A 184 2.08 -3.43 -16.32
CA PHE A 184 2.62 -4.34 -17.34
C PHE A 184 4.06 -4.77 -17.06
N THR A 185 4.48 -5.82 -17.75
CA THR A 185 5.84 -6.36 -17.68
C THR A 185 6.42 -6.56 -19.09
N THR A 186 7.74 -6.55 -19.23
CA THR A 186 8.40 -6.75 -20.53
C THR A 186 8.17 -8.15 -21.12
N ARG A 187 8.10 -8.21 -22.46
CA ARG A 187 7.81 -9.40 -23.28
C ARG A 187 8.65 -10.63 -22.95
N PHE A 188 9.96 -10.45 -22.83
CA PHE A 188 10.92 -11.53 -22.56
C PHE A 188 11.45 -11.37 -21.14
N TRP A 189 11.22 -12.39 -20.31
CA TRP A 189 11.66 -12.44 -18.92
C TRP A 189 11.15 -11.23 -18.12
N PRO A 190 9.92 -11.27 -17.59
CA PRO A 190 9.35 -10.19 -16.79
C PRO A 190 10.13 -10.08 -15.47
N THR A 191 11.27 -9.39 -15.55
CA THR A 191 12.22 -9.17 -14.45
C THR A 191 11.92 -7.89 -13.72
N LYS A 192 11.08 -7.03 -14.29
CA LYS A 192 10.70 -5.73 -13.75
C LYS A 192 9.22 -5.46 -13.98
N LEU A 193 8.60 -4.84 -12.99
CA LEU A 193 7.26 -4.27 -13.11
C LEU A 193 7.37 -2.85 -13.68
N LYS A 194 6.48 -2.53 -14.62
CA LYS A 194 6.26 -1.18 -15.12
C LYS A 194 4.80 -0.80 -14.93
N GLN A 195 4.57 0.49 -14.75
CA GLN A 195 3.24 1.09 -14.75
C GLN A 195 3.15 2.04 -15.94
N LEU A 196 2.08 1.93 -16.73
CA LEU A 196 1.72 2.85 -17.81
C LEU A 196 0.52 3.66 -17.35
N ASP A 197 0.69 4.97 -17.31
CA ASP A 197 -0.42 5.91 -17.18
C ASP A 197 -0.63 6.57 -18.54
N VAL A 198 -1.86 6.56 -19.03
CA VAL A 198 -2.24 7.26 -20.26
C VAL A 198 -3.19 8.38 -19.86
N LEU A 199 -2.83 9.62 -20.15
CA LEU A 199 -3.68 10.77 -19.92
C LEU A 199 -4.15 11.30 -21.27
N CYS A 200 -5.46 11.41 -21.44
CA CYS A 200 -6.03 12.00 -22.63
C CYS A 200 -6.16 13.51 -22.46
N LEU A 201 -5.53 14.24 -23.39
CA LEU A 201 -5.43 15.69 -23.34
C LEU A 201 -6.53 16.32 -24.19
N PHE A 202 -6.61 15.93 -25.47
CA PHE A 202 -7.53 16.55 -26.43
C PHE A 202 -8.07 15.53 -27.40
N PRO A 203 -9.39 15.52 -27.69
CA PRO A 203 -9.88 14.92 -28.92
C PRO A 203 -9.31 15.71 -30.10
N THR A 204 -8.53 15.04 -30.94
CA THR A 204 -7.93 15.60 -32.15
C THR A 204 -8.66 15.11 -33.39
N ARG A 205 -8.94 16.04 -34.30
CA ARG A 205 -9.33 15.74 -35.69
C ARG A 205 -8.15 16.09 -36.60
N CYS A 206 -8.11 15.52 -37.81
CA CYS A 206 -7.05 15.86 -38.78
C CYS A 206 -6.94 17.37 -39.05
N ASP A 207 -8.07 18.08 -38.95
CA ASP A 207 -8.18 19.51 -39.26
C ASP A 207 -8.13 20.41 -38.01
N ASP A 208 -8.12 19.82 -36.80
CA ASP A 208 -8.13 20.54 -35.52
C ASP A 208 -6.97 20.02 -34.66
N ILE A 209 -5.76 20.38 -35.08
CA ILE A 209 -4.52 20.03 -34.40
C ILE A 209 -4.23 21.14 -33.37
N PRO A 210 -4.16 20.83 -32.06
CA PRO A 210 -3.93 21.86 -31.05
C PRO A 210 -2.57 22.51 -31.25
N THR A 211 -2.48 23.80 -30.97
CA THR A 211 -1.19 24.52 -31.03
C THR A 211 -0.30 24.11 -29.86
N LYS A 212 1.01 24.41 -29.93
CA LYS A 212 1.94 24.10 -28.83
C LYS A 212 1.53 24.86 -27.56
N GLU A 213 1.00 26.06 -27.72
CA GLU A 213 0.49 26.93 -26.65
C GLU A 213 -0.71 26.30 -25.96
N THR A 214 -1.71 25.82 -26.73
CA THR A 214 -2.89 25.12 -26.19
C THR A 214 -2.49 23.85 -25.45
N VAL A 215 -1.55 23.07 -25.98
CA VAL A 215 -1.04 21.87 -25.29
C VAL A 215 -0.33 22.26 -23.99
N ASN A 216 0.49 23.31 -24.00
CA ASN A 216 1.18 23.81 -22.81
C ASN A 216 0.22 24.26 -21.71
N GLU A 217 -0.85 24.96 -22.07
CA GLU A 217 -1.92 25.36 -21.14
C GLU A 217 -2.55 24.14 -20.48
N ALA A 218 -3.01 23.15 -21.26
CA ALA A 218 -3.59 21.94 -20.68
C ALA A 218 -2.60 21.15 -19.80
N LEU A 219 -1.32 21.08 -20.17
CA LEU A 219 -0.32 20.40 -19.34
C LEU A 219 -0.10 21.11 -17.99
N ARG A 220 -0.20 22.45 -17.96
CA ARG A 220 -0.13 23.23 -16.71
C ARG A 220 -1.37 23.08 -15.87
N ASP A 221 -2.54 23.10 -16.49
CA ASP A 221 -3.84 23.02 -15.80
C ASP A 221 -4.07 21.67 -15.13
N LEU A 222 -3.47 20.59 -15.66
CA LEU A 222 -3.60 19.27 -15.05
C LEU A 222 -2.99 19.20 -13.64
N ASP A 223 -1.92 19.95 -13.33
CA ASP A 223 -1.20 19.91 -12.05
C ASP A 223 -0.92 18.48 -11.52
N ILE A 224 -0.65 17.54 -12.44
CA ILE A 224 -0.41 16.14 -12.10
C ILE A 224 1.09 15.90 -11.97
N ARG A 225 1.49 15.29 -10.87
CA ARG A 225 2.84 14.75 -10.68
C ARG A 225 2.94 13.33 -11.21
N ILE A 226 3.81 13.10 -12.20
CA ILE A 226 3.98 11.78 -12.85
C ILE A 226 4.99 10.88 -12.12
N CYS A 227 5.93 11.48 -11.40
CA CYS A 227 6.76 10.79 -10.40
C CYS A 227 7.24 11.82 -9.37
N PRO A 228 7.85 11.43 -8.23
CA PRO A 228 8.31 12.37 -7.21
C PRO A 228 9.30 13.46 -7.68
N HIS A 229 9.76 13.41 -8.93
CA HIS A 229 10.80 14.29 -9.48
C HIS A 229 10.38 14.99 -10.78
N MET A 230 9.15 14.79 -11.26
CA MET A 230 8.70 15.31 -12.56
C MET A 230 7.18 15.46 -12.57
N GLU A 231 6.72 16.57 -13.13
CA GLU A 231 5.30 16.93 -13.29
C GLU A 231 4.91 16.86 -14.77
N VAL A 232 3.60 16.82 -15.05
CA VAL A 232 3.05 16.84 -16.42
C VAL A 232 3.43 18.13 -17.16
N SER A 233 3.55 19.23 -16.42
CA SER A 233 3.94 20.56 -16.90
C SER A 233 5.43 20.72 -17.18
N ASP A 234 6.25 19.67 -17.04
CA ASP A 234 7.68 19.74 -17.33
C ASP A 234 7.91 20.19 -18.78
N PRO A 235 8.62 21.31 -19.04
CA PRO A 235 8.78 21.86 -20.38
C PRO A 235 9.36 20.87 -21.41
N ARG A 236 10.18 19.92 -20.94
CA ARG A 236 10.75 18.89 -21.81
C ARG A 236 9.68 17.98 -22.39
N ILE A 237 8.55 17.78 -21.69
CA ILE A 237 7.42 17.00 -22.19
C ILE A 237 6.78 17.73 -23.37
N LEU A 238 6.58 19.04 -23.24
CA LEU A 238 6.07 19.87 -24.33
C LEU A 238 7.01 19.86 -25.54
N ASP A 239 8.32 19.74 -25.34
CA ASP A 239 9.29 19.61 -26.44
C ASP A 239 9.19 18.28 -27.20
N THR A 240 8.47 17.29 -26.65
CA THR A 240 8.10 16.07 -27.40
C THR A 240 6.91 16.30 -28.34
N TYR A 241 6.26 17.48 -28.27
CA TYR A 241 5.13 17.83 -29.12
C TYR A 241 5.57 18.24 -30.52
N HIS A 242 5.07 17.51 -31.52
CA HIS A 242 5.38 17.69 -32.93
C HIS A 242 4.08 17.53 -33.74
N PRO A 243 3.35 18.63 -34.02
CA PRO A 243 2.02 18.56 -34.65
C PRO A 243 2.05 17.91 -36.04
N ILE A 244 3.17 18.03 -36.77
CA ILE A 244 3.39 17.37 -38.07
C ILE A 244 3.24 15.84 -37.98
N MET A 245 3.44 15.26 -36.79
CA MET A 245 3.35 13.82 -36.57
C MET A 245 1.91 13.30 -36.51
N ILE A 246 0.93 14.15 -36.17
CA ILE A 246 -0.50 13.80 -36.21
C ILE A 246 -0.92 13.45 -37.64
N ASN A 247 -0.27 14.05 -38.63
CA ASN A 247 -0.54 13.80 -40.04
C ASN A 247 0.19 12.58 -40.62
N ARG A 248 1.08 11.92 -39.86
CA ARG A 248 1.79 10.74 -40.37
C ARG A 248 0.94 9.48 -40.24
N THR A 249 0.78 8.78 -41.35
CA THR A 249 0.16 7.46 -41.47
C THR A 249 1.09 6.35 -40.95
N SER A 250 1.50 6.37 -39.68
CA SER A 250 2.03 5.15 -39.08
C SER A 250 0.87 4.38 -38.50
N ALA A 251 0.69 3.12 -38.89
CA ALA A 251 -0.35 2.21 -38.37
C ALA A 251 -0.27 1.95 -36.85
N ARG A 252 0.65 2.60 -36.13
CA ARG A 252 0.91 2.40 -34.70
C ARG A 252 0.94 3.74 -34.01
N ASP A 253 0.47 3.77 -32.77
CA ASP A 253 0.74 4.90 -31.86
C ASP A 253 2.25 4.95 -31.59
N VAL A 254 2.95 5.88 -32.24
CA VAL A 254 4.39 6.04 -32.05
C VAL A 254 4.65 7.18 -31.07
N ILE A 255 5.32 6.85 -29.96
CA ILE A 255 5.96 7.85 -29.10
C ILE A 255 7.30 8.18 -29.74
N TYR A 256 7.39 9.31 -30.42
CA TYR A 256 8.60 9.68 -31.17
C TYR A 256 9.73 10.14 -30.25
N ASN A 257 9.39 10.86 -29.18
CA ASN A 257 10.34 11.36 -28.21
C ASN A 257 9.82 11.11 -26.80
N THR A 258 10.69 10.61 -25.92
CA THR A 258 10.38 10.47 -24.50
C THR A 258 11.37 11.27 -23.67
N VAL A 259 10.86 12.07 -22.76
CA VAL A 259 11.62 12.62 -21.65
C VAL A 259 11.89 11.50 -20.65
N VAL A 260 13.08 11.49 -20.09
CA VAL A 260 13.45 10.59 -18.99
C VAL A 260 13.62 11.44 -17.73
N CYS A 261 13.06 10.97 -16.62
CA CYS A 261 13.21 11.59 -15.32
C CYS A 261 14.71 11.80 -14.99
N PRO A 262 15.10 13.00 -14.50
CA PRO A 262 16.50 13.32 -14.19
C PRO A 262 17.07 12.42 -13.08
N GLN A 263 16.22 11.89 -12.19
CA GLN A 263 16.66 10.95 -11.17
C GLN A 263 16.95 9.57 -11.77
N LYS A 264 18.23 9.21 -11.84
CA LYS A 264 18.74 8.00 -12.50
C LYS A 264 18.08 6.70 -12.04
N SER A 265 17.70 6.59 -10.77
CA SER A 265 17.02 5.41 -10.22
C SER A 265 15.53 5.36 -10.54
N CYS A 266 14.88 6.50 -10.79
CA CYS A 266 13.46 6.60 -11.08
C CYS A 266 13.14 6.00 -12.45
N ARG A 267 13.87 6.41 -13.49
CA ARG A 267 13.70 5.93 -14.88
C ARG A 267 12.28 6.09 -15.43
N THR A 268 11.45 6.95 -14.83
CA THR A 268 10.17 7.33 -15.41
C THR A 268 10.40 7.97 -16.76
N LYS A 269 9.58 7.59 -17.73
CA LYS A 269 9.57 8.16 -19.07
C LYS A 269 8.22 8.79 -19.34
N ALA A 270 8.19 9.93 -20.01
CA ALA A 270 6.96 10.56 -20.44
C ALA A 270 7.09 11.06 -21.87
N GLY A 271 6.03 11.00 -22.66
CA GLY A 271 6.02 11.54 -24.01
C GLY A 271 4.61 11.57 -24.58
N LEU A 272 4.39 12.51 -25.49
CA LEU A 272 3.12 12.62 -26.21
C LEU A 272 3.05 11.53 -27.29
N SER A 273 1.96 10.78 -27.30
CA SER A 273 1.62 9.84 -28.36
C SER A 273 0.52 10.40 -29.23
N TYR A 274 0.75 10.29 -30.53
CA TYR A 274 -0.16 10.72 -31.57
C TYR A 274 -0.99 9.55 -32.04
N PRO A 275 -2.25 9.79 -32.38
CA PRO A 275 -3.09 8.75 -32.93
C PRO A 275 -2.68 8.37 -34.35
N SER A 276 -2.79 7.08 -34.68
CA SER A 276 -2.61 6.60 -36.05
C SER A 276 -3.74 7.09 -36.97
N ARG A 277 -3.40 7.60 -38.15
CA ARG A 277 -4.37 7.89 -39.23
C ARG A 277 -5.16 6.66 -39.68
N SER A 278 -4.69 5.43 -39.45
CA SER A 278 -5.47 4.23 -39.77
C SER A 278 -6.73 4.08 -38.91
N CYS A 279 -6.88 4.87 -37.84
CA CYS A 279 -8.07 4.96 -37.01
C CYS A 279 -9.09 6.00 -37.53
N CYS A 280 -9.13 6.24 -38.84
CA CYS A 280 -9.92 7.29 -39.51
C CYS A 280 -11.46 7.16 -39.39
N VAL A 281 -11.98 6.40 -38.43
CA VAL A 281 -13.42 6.16 -38.24
C VAL A 281 -13.98 6.82 -36.96
N SER A 282 -13.15 7.34 -36.05
CA SER A 282 -13.66 8.00 -34.85
C SER A 282 -12.61 8.91 -34.22
N HIS A 283 -13.06 9.94 -33.48
CA HIS A 283 -12.24 10.91 -32.77
C HIS A 283 -10.94 10.31 -32.24
N THR A 284 -9.84 10.86 -32.71
CA THR A 284 -8.54 10.47 -32.21
C THR A 284 -8.20 11.32 -31.00
N VAL A 285 -7.29 10.88 -30.11
CA VAL A 285 -7.00 11.64 -28.89
C VAL A 285 -5.51 11.82 -28.73
N LEU A 286 -5.06 13.08 -28.58
CA LEU A 286 -3.70 13.38 -28.15
C LEU A 286 -3.53 12.89 -26.71
N GLN A 287 -2.56 12.00 -26.53
CA GLN A 287 -2.33 11.30 -25.28
C GLN A 287 -0.95 11.64 -24.71
N LEU A 288 -0.86 11.85 -23.41
CA LEU A 288 0.39 11.78 -22.67
C LEU A 288 0.56 10.37 -22.13
N ARG A 289 1.66 9.71 -22.50
CA ARG A 289 2.00 8.37 -21.99
C ARG A 289 3.14 8.48 -21.00
N VAL A 290 2.92 7.98 -19.79
CA VAL A 290 3.88 7.95 -18.69
C VAL A 290 4.19 6.51 -18.36
N VAL A 291 5.47 6.12 -18.41
CA VAL A 291 5.94 4.79 -18.06
C VAL A 291 6.87 4.88 -16.85
N ARG A 292 6.45 4.30 -15.73
CA ARG A 292 7.25 4.19 -14.51
C ARG A 292 7.91 2.81 -14.42
N GLU A 293 9.20 2.74 -14.13
CA GLU A 293 9.93 1.48 -13.90
C GLU A 293 10.08 1.23 -12.39
N LEU A 294 9.27 0.33 -11.85
CA LEU A 294 9.23 0.04 -10.40
C LEU A 294 10.30 -0.98 -9.98
N GLY A 295 11.10 -1.46 -10.93
CA GLY A 295 12.17 -2.42 -10.71
C GLY A 295 11.68 -3.86 -10.54
N SER A 296 12.53 -4.72 -9.99
CA SER A 296 12.28 -6.16 -9.90
C SER A 296 11.43 -6.61 -8.71
N LEU A 297 11.05 -5.66 -7.85
CA LEU A 297 10.28 -5.90 -6.62
C LEU A 297 10.83 -7.06 -5.76
N ARG A 298 12.16 -7.19 -5.72
CA ARG A 298 12.85 -8.14 -4.82
C ARG A 298 12.96 -7.61 -3.39
N SER A 299 13.02 -6.29 -3.23
CA SER A 299 13.13 -5.65 -1.92
C SER A 299 12.45 -4.27 -1.93
N PRO A 300 11.70 -3.91 -0.87
CA PRO A 300 11.15 -2.56 -0.72
C PRO A 300 12.25 -1.50 -0.50
N ASN A 301 13.49 -1.94 -0.28
CA ASN A 301 14.66 -1.06 -0.19
C ASN A 301 15.38 -0.85 -1.53
N SER A 302 14.88 -1.43 -2.63
CA SER A 302 15.51 -1.22 -3.94
C SER A 302 15.43 0.24 -4.38
N ALA A 303 16.49 0.74 -5.01
CA ALA A 303 16.58 2.13 -5.44
C ALA A 303 15.49 2.51 -6.46
N ALA A 304 15.13 1.56 -7.36
CA ALA A 304 14.07 1.78 -8.35
C ALA A 304 12.70 1.98 -7.69
N TRP A 305 12.35 1.13 -6.71
CA TRP A 305 11.11 1.28 -5.95
C TRP A 305 11.08 2.60 -5.18
N LYS A 306 12.12 2.87 -4.38
CA LYS A 306 12.20 4.09 -3.55
C LYS A 306 12.15 5.38 -4.37
N ALA A 307 12.65 5.36 -5.61
CA ALA A 307 12.61 6.51 -6.50
C ALA A 307 11.21 6.79 -7.09
N GLN A 308 10.23 5.95 -6.80
CA GLN A 308 8.85 6.10 -7.28
C GLN A 308 7.87 6.38 -6.14
N THR A 309 8.32 6.21 -4.89
CA THR A 309 7.50 6.40 -3.70
C THR A 309 7.56 7.84 -3.24
N CYS A 310 6.42 8.43 -2.91
CA CYS A 310 6.39 9.68 -2.18
C CYS A 310 6.76 9.40 -0.72
N PRO A 311 7.58 10.26 -0.07
CA PRO A 311 7.67 10.22 1.38
C PRO A 311 6.27 10.47 1.92
N VAL A 312 5.64 9.44 2.50
CA VAL A 312 4.35 9.56 3.17
C VAL A 312 4.57 10.43 4.40
N TYR A 313 4.44 11.74 4.21
CA TYR A 313 4.03 12.64 5.29
C TYR A 313 2.61 12.23 5.68
N PRO A 314 2.24 12.26 6.97
CA PRO A 314 0.85 12.10 7.34
C PRO A 314 0.11 13.25 6.67
N LEU A 315 -0.80 12.93 5.75
CA LEU A 315 -1.81 13.89 5.32
C LEU A 315 -2.44 14.40 6.61
N ALA A 316 -2.12 15.64 6.95
CA ALA A 316 -2.73 16.33 8.07
C ALA A 316 -4.23 16.18 7.89
N SER A 317 -4.89 15.73 8.95
CA SER A 317 -6.35 15.67 9.09
C SER A 317 -6.94 17.09 8.96
N GLY A 318 -7.00 17.61 7.74
CA GLY A 318 -7.93 18.64 7.31
C GLY A 318 -8.97 17.89 6.47
N ALA A 319 -9.98 17.27 7.08
CA ALA A 319 -11.17 18.01 7.46
C ALA A 319 -11.52 19.04 6.38
N ILE A 320 -11.88 18.55 5.20
CA ILE A 320 -12.80 19.28 4.32
C ILE A 320 -14.13 19.29 5.07
N THR A 321 -14.28 20.24 5.99
CA THR A 321 -15.59 20.67 6.46
C THR A 321 -16.26 21.35 5.28
N ALA A 322 -17.26 20.69 4.71
CA ALA A 322 -18.18 21.34 3.79
C ALA A 322 -18.81 22.54 4.52
N PRO A 323 -18.78 23.76 3.96
CA PRO A 323 -19.59 24.84 4.47
C PRO A 323 -21.07 24.46 4.26
N GLN A 324 -21.79 24.44 5.38
CA GLN A 324 -23.23 24.22 5.43
C GLN A 324 -23.94 25.37 4.74
N SER A 325 -25.01 25.02 4.03
CA SER A 325 -26.01 25.92 3.48
C SER A 325 -26.68 26.74 4.59
N GLU A 326 -26.60 28.05 4.48
CA GLU A 326 -27.66 28.99 4.87
C GLU A 326 -28.12 29.75 3.61
#